data_AF-A0A1G2D4R3-F1
#
_entry.id   AF-A0A1G2D4R3-F1
#
_cell.length_a   1.000
_cell.length_b   1.000
_cell.length_c   1.000
_cell.angle_alpha   90.00
_cell.angle_beta   90.00
_cell.angle_gamma   90.00
#
_symmetry.space_group_name_H-M   'P 1'
#
loop_
_entity.id
_entity.type
_entity.pdbx_description
1 polymer ?
#
loop_
_entity_poly.entity_id
_entity_poly.type
_entity_poly.pdbx_seq_one_letter_code
_entity_poly.pdbx_strand_id
1 'polypeptide(L)'
;MVSGAAFLAGLSLARDTEAALEQILSGREFLDESLEEGISRLRRDVYERDNERFFVYVKKGQITGWLNIEDTMSLDMGKSIDLLPILEDAGIEEMHFLHTHPVAILEADKLLPPDVIREMRKTKKSSFPLIPSSQDIATLAKQKRFLAERDLPQRLTHSVLDPAGLWKYDVDLAHQAMKDISISRKPMKDGERVSDEELLVMSPEESAQFRLGLELVHQQGRFYEDGIGVTEKRLEELLRWAKAQWGVSLEFSPHTRQ
;
A
#
# COMPACT_ATOMS: atom_id res chain seq x y z
N MET A 1 20.48 -18.87 1.99
CA MET A 1 19.08 -18.61 2.37
C MET A 1 19.03 -18.42 3.87
N VAL A 2 18.76 -17.19 4.31
CA VAL A 2 18.42 -16.89 5.71
C VAL A 2 16.94 -17.24 5.87
N SER A 3 16.58 -18.13 6.79
CA SER A 3 15.17 -18.45 7.04
C SER A 3 14.46 -17.28 7.72
N GLY A 4 13.14 -17.16 7.59
CA GLY A 4 12.35 -16.18 8.37
C GLY A 4 12.61 -16.27 9.88
N ALA A 5 12.92 -17.47 10.40
CA ALA A 5 13.34 -17.68 11.77
C ALA A 5 14.71 -17.06 12.11
N ALA A 6 15.64 -16.98 11.16
CA ALA A 6 16.92 -16.31 11.35
C ALA A 6 16.81 -14.77 11.24
N PHE A 7 15.85 -14.26 10.46
CA PHE A 7 15.46 -12.85 10.52
C PHE A 7 14.89 -12.50 11.90
N LEU A 8 13.94 -13.29 12.39
CA LEU A 8 13.31 -13.16 13.70
C LEU A 8 14.30 -13.20 14.87
N ALA A 9 15.24 -14.14 14.86
CA ALA A 9 16.26 -14.27 15.90
C ALA A 9 17.20 -13.05 15.99
N GLY A 10 17.25 -12.21 14.94
CA GLY A 10 17.99 -10.95 14.91
C GLY A 10 17.18 -9.75 15.42
N LEU A 11 15.91 -9.92 15.74
CA LEU A 11 15.04 -8.86 16.24
C LEU A 11 15.08 -8.83 17.78
N SER A 12 15.31 -7.65 18.36
CA SER A 12 15.12 -7.43 19.80
C SER A 12 13.67 -7.00 20.02
N LEU A 13 12.80 -7.98 20.25
CA LEU A 13 11.36 -7.78 20.39
C LEU A 13 10.88 -8.10 21.80
N ALA A 14 9.76 -7.51 22.19
CA ALA A 14 8.99 -8.05 23.30
C ALA A 14 8.49 -9.45 22.90
N ARG A 15 8.43 -10.39 23.85
CA ARG A 15 8.03 -11.79 23.58
C ARG A 15 6.70 -11.92 22.83
N ASP A 16 5.75 -11.05 23.14
CA ASP A 16 4.43 -11.07 22.50
C ASP A 16 4.51 -10.62 21.02
N THR A 17 5.37 -9.64 20.73
CA THR A 17 5.67 -9.16 19.36
C THR A 17 6.47 -10.20 18.57
N GLU A 18 7.42 -10.87 19.21
CA GLU A 18 8.18 -11.98 18.64
C GLU A 18 7.26 -13.14 18.25
N ALA A 19 6.36 -13.55 19.15
CA ALA A 19 5.37 -14.58 18.86
C ALA A 19 4.40 -14.20 17.73
N ALA A 20 3.96 -12.93 17.68
CA ALA A 20 3.13 -12.42 16.59
C ALA A 20 3.88 -12.42 15.25
N LEU A 21 5.16 -12.02 15.24
CA LEU A 21 6.01 -12.08 14.05
C LEU A 21 6.34 -13.51 13.65
N GLU A 22 6.55 -14.42 14.59
CA GLU A 22 6.71 -15.86 14.33
C GLU A 22 5.46 -16.44 13.69
N GLN A 23 4.26 -16.05 14.10
CA GLN A 23 3.03 -16.46 13.41
C GLN A 23 2.94 -15.88 12.00
N ILE A 24 3.38 -14.63 11.81
CA ILE A 24 3.46 -14.01 10.49
C ILE A 24 4.53 -14.71 9.62
N LEU A 25 5.63 -15.20 10.19
CA LEU A 25 6.80 -15.67 9.41
C LEU A 25 6.96 -17.19 9.38
N SER A 26 6.20 -17.92 10.19
CA SER A 26 6.12 -19.39 10.21
C SER A 26 5.54 -19.88 8.89
N GLY A 27 6.40 -20.07 7.90
CA GLY A 27 6.06 -20.52 6.55
C GLY A 27 6.26 -19.48 5.43
N ARG A 28 6.78 -18.27 5.74
CA ARG A 28 6.92 -17.20 4.73
C ARG A 28 8.36 -16.98 4.27
N GLU A 29 8.49 -16.63 3.00
CA GLU A 29 9.78 -16.37 2.36
C GLU A 29 10.36 -15.03 2.84
N PHE A 30 11.54 -15.09 3.46
CA PHE A 30 12.45 -13.96 3.58
C PHE A 30 13.46 -14.03 2.42
N LEU A 31 13.51 -12.98 1.62
CA LEU A 31 14.38 -12.90 0.45
C LEU A 31 15.49 -11.88 0.73
N ASP A 32 16.73 -12.37 0.73
CA ASP A 32 17.94 -11.56 0.84
C ASP A 32 18.23 -10.90 -0.52
N GLU A 33 17.41 -9.90 -0.85
CA GLU A 33 17.44 -9.10 -2.08
C GLU A 33 17.50 -7.61 -1.70
N SER A 34 18.20 -6.82 -2.50
CA SER A 34 18.09 -5.36 -2.43
C SER A 34 16.68 -4.88 -2.80
N LEU A 35 16.36 -3.62 -2.47
CA LEU A 35 15.09 -3.00 -2.86
C LEU A 35 14.88 -3.04 -4.39
N GLU A 36 15.92 -2.77 -5.16
CA GLU A 36 15.84 -2.75 -6.63
C GLU A 36 15.62 -4.16 -7.22
N GLU A 37 16.28 -5.17 -6.66
CA GLU A 37 16.11 -6.57 -7.08
C GLU A 37 14.69 -7.06 -6.81
N GLY A 38 14.14 -6.78 -5.62
CA GLY A 38 12.77 -7.17 -5.28
C GLY A 38 11.72 -6.46 -6.14
N ILE A 39 11.87 -5.16 -6.41
CA ILE A 39 10.99 -4.45 -7.35
C ILE A 39 11.09 -5.10 -8.75
N SER A 40 12.30 -5.39 -9.22
CA SER A 40 12.52 -6.01 -10.53
C SER A 40 11.86 -7.39 -10.64
N ARG A 41 11.94 -8.21 -9.59
CA ARG A 41 11.26 -9.51 -9.49
C ARG A 41 9.75 -9.37 -9.63
N LEU A 42 9.15 -8.41 -8.93
CA LEU A 42 7.70 -8.19 -8.91
C LEU A 42 7.14 -7.55 -10.20
N ARG A 43 7.99 -6.97 -11.07
CA ARG A 43 7.53 -6.38 -12.35
C ARG A 43 6.83 -7.37 -13.27
N ARG A 44 7.15 -8.66 -13.20
CA ARG A 44 6.45 -9.68 -14.01
C ARG A 44 5.11 -10.07 -13.40
N ASP A 45 5.03 -10.07 -12.06
CA ASP A 45 3.83 -10.47 -11.33
C ASP A 45 2.61 -9.62 -11.73
N VAL A 46 2.79 -8.31 -11.97
CA VAL A 46 1.68 -7.42 -12.40
C VAL A 46 1.01 -7.85 -13.71
N TYR A 47 1.67 -8.66 -14.56
CA TYR A 47 1.11 -9.15 -15.82
C TYR A 47 0.64 -10.61 -15.76
N GLU A 48 1.17 -11.39 -14.84
CA GLU A 48 1.09 -12.85 -14.81
C GLU A 48 0.19 -13.37 -13.68
N ARG A 49 0.03 -12.59 -12.61
CA ARG A 49 -0.82 -12.93 -11.47
C ARG A 49 -2.21 -12.32 -11.63
N ASP A 50 -3.18 -12.99 -11.03
CA ASP A 50 -4.55 -12.50 -10.96
C ASP A 50 -4.84 -11.75 -9.65
N ASN A 51 -4.00 -11.93 -8.63
CA ASN A 51 -4.14 -11.32 -7.31
C ASN A 51 -3.00 -10.34 -7.03
N GLU A 52 -3.29 -9.36 -6.18
CA GLU A 52 -2.28 -8.48 -5.61
C GLU A 52 -1.29 -9.27 -4.74
N ARG A 53 -0.05 -8.79 -4.73
CA ARG A 53 1.08 -9.35 -4.00
C ARG A 53 1.54 -8.29 -3.02
N PHE A 54 1.87 -8.67 -1.78
CA PHE A 54 2.19 -7.74 -0.71
C PHE A 54 3.52 -8.10 -0.06
N PHE A 55 4.42 -7.13 -0.03
CA PHE A 55 5.78 -7.31 0.45
C PHE A 55 6.23 -6.12 1.31
N VAL A 56 7.09 -6.40 2.28
CA VAL A 56 7.77 -5.38 3.09
C VAL A 56 9.26 -5.58 2.96
N TYR A 57 9.96 -4.58 2.45
CA TYR A 57 11.41 -4.51 2.57
C TYR A 57 11.78 -3.87 3.90
N VAL A 58 12.75 -4.48 4.60
CA VAL A 58 13.20 -4.04 5.91
C VAL A 58 14.72 -3.89 5.94
N LYS A 59 15.19 -2.85 6.64
CA LYS A 59 16.60 -2.67 6.96
C LYS A 59 16.78 -2.48 8.47
N LYS A 60 17.63 -3.31 9.06
CA LYS A 60 17.98 -3.29 10.49
C LYS A 60 19.43 -3.71 10.70
N GLY A 61 20.32 -2.76 10.93
CA GLY A 61 21.75 -3.02 11.07
C GLY A 61 22.33 -3.71 9.82
N GLN A 62 22.78 -4.95 9.98
CA GLN A 62 23.33 -5.76 8.87
C GLN A 62 22.28 -6.60 8.15
N ILE A 63 21.04 -6.64 8.67
CA ILE A 63 19.95 -7.43 8.10
C ILE A 63 19.17 -6.56 7.13
N THR A 64 19.02 -7.04 5.91
CA THR A 64 18.31 -6.35 4.83
C THR A 64 17.61 -7.38 3.96
N GLY A 65 16.36 -7.13 3.57
CA GLY A 65 15.65 -8.04 2.68
C GLY A 65 14.15 -7.83 2.65
N TRP A 66 13.48 -8.69 1.88
CA TRP A 66 12.04 -8.65 1.65
C TRP A 66 11.31 -9.73 2.43
N LEU A 67 10.19 -9.35 3.02
CA LEU A 67 9.25 -10.21 3.73
C LEU A 67 7.98 -10.32 2.89
N ASN A 68 7.57 -11.54 2.53
CA ASN A 68 6.24 -11.78 1.96
C ASN A 68 5.17 -11.68 3.07
N ILE A 69 4.13 -10.88 2.86
CA ILE A 69 3.04 -10.68 3.82
C ILE A 69 1.63 -10.95 3.25
N GLU A 70 1.54 -11.61 2.09
CA GLU A 70 0.29 -11.86 1.34
C GLU A 70 -0.84 -12.48 2.17
N ASP A 71 -0.58 -13.52 2.96
CA ASP A 71 -1.61 -14.21 3.76
C ASP A 71 -2.14 -13.38 4.95
N THR A 72 -1.52 -12.25 5.29
CA THR A 72 -2.03 -11.32 6.30
C THR A 72 -3.02 -10.31 5.70
N MET A 73 -3.12 -10.22 4.37
CA MET A 73 -4.07 -9.36 3.65
C MET A 73 -5.24 -10.14 3.09
N SER A 74 -6.15 -10.58 3.97
CA SER A 74 -7.44 -11.07 3.51
C SER A 74 -8.32 -9.87 3.14
N LEU A 75 -8.75 -9.85 1.87
CA LEU A 75 -9.66 -8.87 1.25
C LEU A 75 -11.03 -8.76 1.94
N ASP A 76 -11.38 -9.68 2.84
CA ASP A 76 -12.76 -9.90 3.31
C ASP A 76 -13.06 -9.37 4.72
N MET A 77 -12.11 -8.67 5.33
CA MET A 77 -12.35 -7.92 6.56
C MET A 77 -11.60 -6.60 6.46
N GLY A 78 -12.22 -5.48 6.85
CA GLY A 78 -11.57 -4.17 6.98
C GLY A 78 -10.43 -4.10 8.02
N LYS A 79 -9.69 -5.19 8.21
CA LYS A 79 -8.46 -5.29 8.97
C LYS A 79 -7.33 -4.90 8.04
N SER A 80 -6.87 -3.66 8.17
CA SER A 80 -5.54 -3.25 7.76
C SER A 80 -4.54 -4.31 8.19
N ILE A 81 -3.55 -4.60 7.36
CA ILE A 81 -2.42 -5.45 7.72
C ILE A 81 -1.98 -5.10 9.13
N ASP A 82 -1.93 -6.10 10.00
CA ASP A 82 -1.27 -5.92 11.27
C ASP A 82 0.24 -5.90 11.05
N LEU A 83 0.74 -4.81 10.46
CA LEU A 83 2.16 -4.50 10.40
C LEU A 83 2.65 -4.04 11.78
N LEU A 84 1.77 -3.91 12.80
CA LEU A 84 2.15 -3.41 14.12
C LEU A 84 3.39 -4.13 14.66
N PRO A 85 3.55 -5.46 14.51
CA PRO A 85 4.73 -6.12 15.06
C PRO A 85 6.05 -5.67 14.40
N ILE A 86 6.04 -5.36 13.10
CA ILE A 86 7.22 -4.80 12.41
C ILE A 86 7.36 -3.32 12.76
N LEU A 87 6.25 -2.56 12.74
CA LEU A 87 6.23 -1.13 13.05
C LEU A 87 6.63 -0.84 14.50
N GLU A 88 6.45 -1.74 15.45
CA GLU A 88 6.81 -1.56 16.87
C GLU A 88 8.31 -1.77 17.15
N ASP A 89 9.08 -2.33 16.22
CA ASP A 89 10.50 -2.62 16.41
C ASP A 89 11.35 -1.36 16.19
N ALA A 90 11.67 -0.65 17.28
CA ALA A 90 12.50 0.56 17.26
C ALA A 90 13.91 0.35 16.66
N GLY A 91 14.37 -0.89 16.48
CA GLY A 91 15.64 -1.20 15.82
C GLY A 91 15.58 -1.21 14.29
N ILE A 92 14.38 -1.11 13.69
CA ILE A 92 14.24 -0.99 12.24
C ILE A 92 14.61 0.43 11.81
N GLU A 93 15.50 0.55 10.83
CA GLU A 93 15.96 1.82 10.29
C GLU A 93 15.03 2.29 9.16
N GLU A 94 14.62 1.34 8.30
CA GLU A 94 13.84 1.59 7.10
C GLU A 94 12.84 0.46 6.85
N MET A 95 11.63 0.84 6.47
CA MET A 95 10.57 -0.03 6.01
C MET A 95 10.01 0.52 4.69
N HIS A 96 9.99 -0.33 3.67
CA HIS A 96 9.35 -0.02 2.41
C HIS A 96 8.24 -1.04 2.15
N PHE A 97 7.00 -0.59 2.28
CA PHE A 97 5.82 -1.36 1.93
C PHE A 97 5.59 -1.29 0.41
N LEU A 98 5.46 -2.43 -0.24
CA LEU A 98 5.15 -2.51 -1.66
C LEU A 98 4.05 -3.53 -1.91
N HIS A 99 3.05 -3.11 -2.68
CA HIS A 99 2.08 -4.04 -3.25
C HIS A 99 1.92 -3.89 -4.75
N THR A 100 1.36 -4.90 -5.39
CA THR A 100 1.18 -4.93 -6.85
C THR A 100 -0.29 -4.73 -7.22
N HIS A 101 -0.57 -3.92 -8.25
CA HIS A 101 -1.86 -3.92 -8.92
C HIS A 101 -1.74 -4.72 -10.24
N PRO A 102 -2.25 -5.96 -10.34
CA PRO A 102 -2.15 -6.74 -11.57
C PRO A 102 -3.08 -6.26 -12.67
N VAL A 103 -2.75 -6.59 -13.93
CA VAL A 103 -3.61 -6.38 -15.12
C VAL A 103 -5.00 -7.00 -14.94
N ALA A 104 -5.11 -8.06 -14.13
CA ALA A 104 -6.39 -8.68 -13.81
C ALA A 104 -7.39 -7.71 -13.15
N ILE A 105 -6.94 -6.68 -12.41
CA ILE A 105 -7.81 -5.64 -11.85
C ILE A 105 -8.46 -4.83 -12.98
N LEU A 106 -7.67 -4.38 -13.96
CA LEU A 106 -8.17 -3.63 -15.12
C LEU A 106 -9.23 -4.41 -15.90
N GLU A 107 -9.06 -5.73 -15.97
CA GLU A 107 -9.98 -6.67 -16.62
C GLU A 107 -11.27 -6.86 -15.80
N ALA A 108 -11.15 -7.10 -14.50
CA ALA A 108 -12.29 -7.31 -13.60
C ALA A 108 -13.18 -6.06 -13.50
N ASP A 109 -12.56 -4.89 -13.38
CA ASP A 109 -13.24 -3.60 -13.27
C ASP A 109 -13.72 -3.06 -14.64
N LYS A 110 -13.41 -3.77 -15.73
CA LYS A 110 -13.78 -3.40 -17.11
C LYS A 110 -13.32 -1.99 -17.48
N LEU A 111 -12.15 -1.59 -16.97
CA LEU A 111 -11.58 -0.25 -17.20
C LEU A 111 -11.05 -0.10 -18.63
N LEU A 112 -10.70 -1.21 -19.28
CA LEU A 112 -10.16 -1.23 -20.64
C LEU A 112 -10.81 -2.33 -21.50
N PRO A 113 -10.85 -2.15 -22.84
CA PRO A 113 -11.30 -3.19 -23.76
C PRO A 113 -10.48 -4.50 -23.65
N PRO A 114 -11.10 -5.68 -23.84
CA PRO A 114 -10.41 -6.98 -23.70
C PRO A 114 -9.21 -7.20 -24.63
N ASP A 115 -9.22 -6.58 -25.81
CA ASP A 115 -8.11 -6.63 -26.78
C ASP A 115 -6.89 -5.82 -26.29
N VAL A 116 -7.12 -4.67 -25.63
CA VAL A 116 -6.06 -3.88 -24.99
C VAL A 116 -5.43 -4.68 -23.84
N ILE A 117 -6.26 -5.29 -22.97
CA ILE A 117 -5.79 -6.15 -21.88
C ILE A 117 -4.94 -7.32 -22.40
N ARG A 118 -5.40 -7.98 -23.47
CA ARG A 118 -4.66 -9.08 -24.09
C ARG A 118 -3.30 -8.64 -24.61
N GLU A 119 -3.24 -7.48 -25.28
CA GLU A 119 -1.98 -6.94 -25.78
C GLU A 119 -1.04 -6.53 -24.64
N MET A 120 -1.56 -5.96 -23.55
CA MET A 120 -0.78 -5.66 -22.33
C MET A 120 -0.14 -6.92 -21.74
N ARG A 121 -0.92 -8.00 -21.58
CA ARG A 121 -0.39 -9.29 -21.05
C ARG A 121 0.66 -9.90 -21.97
N LYS A 122 0.48 -9.77 -23.29
CA LYS A 122 1.41 -10.31 -24.31
C LYS A 122 2.71 -9.51 -24.40
N THR A 123 2.61 -8.19 -24.46
CA THR A 123 3.77 -7.30 -24.64
C THR A 123 4.48 -6.96 -23.33
N LYS A 124 3.83 -7.24 -22.18
CA LYS A 124 4.29 -6.87 -20.84
C LYS A 124 4.56 -5.36 -20.76
N LYS A 125 3.68 -4.57 -21.38
CA LYS A 125 3.75 -3.09 -21.45
C LYS A 125 2.36 -2.49 -21.25
N SER A 126 2.30 -1.33 -20.61
CA SER A 126 1.08 -0.54 -20.41
C SER A 126 1.38 0.96 -20.37
N SER A 127 0.46 1.78 -20.89
CA SER A 127 0.42 3.24 -20.67
C SER A 127 -0.70 3.64 -19.70
N PHE A 128 -1.34 2.66 -19.07
CA PHE A 128 -2.54 2.78 -18.25
C PHE A 128 -2.18 2.50 -16.78
N PRO A 129 -1.75 3.53 -16.03
CA PRO A 129 -1.44 3.34 -14.61
C PRO A 129 -2.71 3.16 -13.79
N LEU A 130 -2.55 2.52 -12.63
CA LEU A 130 -3.54 2.34 -11.59
C LEU A 130 -3.11 3.16 -10.37
N ILE A 131 -3.82 4.25 -10.11
CA ILE A 131 -3.56 5.16 -9.00
C ILE A 131 -3.71 4.39 -7.67
N PRO A 132 -2.85 4.61 -6.67
CA PRO A 132 -3.04 4.05 -5.33
C PRO A 132 -4.45 4.36 -4.79
N SER A 133 -5.09 3.35 -4.19
CA SER A 133 -6.45 3.45 -3.68
C SER A 133 -6.55 4.34 -2.44
N SER A 134 -7.78 4.70 -2.05
CA SER A 134 -7.98 5.41 -0.78
C SER A 134 -7.60 4.55 0.43
N GLN A 135 -7.72 3.22 0.32
CA GLN A 135 -7.30 2.28 1.36
C GLN A 135 -5.78 2.26 1.53
N ASP A 136 -5.03 2.36 0.43
CA ASP A 136 -3.57 2.46 0.46
C ASP A 136 -3.10 3.71 1.21
N ILE A 137 -3.69 4.85 0.83
CA ILE A 137 -3.41 6.16 1.44
C ILE A 137 -3.81 6.17 2.92
N ALA A 138 -4.98 5.64 3.26
CA ALA A 138 -5.46 5.55 4.64
C ALA A 138 -4.57 4.64 5.50
N THR A 139 -4.11 3.52 4.94
CA THR A 139 -3.20 2.59 5.62
C THR A 139 -1.89 3.30 5.96
N LEU A 140 -1.26 3.99 5.01
CA LEU A 140 -0.05 4.78 5.27
C LEU A 140 -0.29 5.88 6.32
N ALA A 141 -1.41 6.60 6.23
CA ALA A 141 -1.73 7.66 7.20
C ALA A 141 -1.84 7.12 8.64
N LYS A 142 -2.50 5.97 8.81
CA LYS A 142 -2.61 5.29 10.11
C LYS A 142 -1.25 4.83 10.62
N GLN A 143 -0.40 4.27 9.76
CA GLN A 143 0.92 3.79 10.14
C GLN A 143 1.88 4.94 10.49
N LYS A 144 1.94 6.02 9.70
CA LYS A 144 2.74 7.20 10.06
C LYS A 144 2.29 7.83 11.36
N ARG A 145 0.97 7.88 11.60
CA ARG A 145 0.43 8.39 12.87
C ARG A 145 0.85 7.52 14.05
N PHE A 146 0.77 6.20 13.89
CA PHE A 146 1.24 5.25 14.90
C PHE A 146 2.72 5.46 15.26
N LEU A 147 3.59 5.58 14.24
CA LEU A 147 5.01 5.84 14.45
C LEU A 147 5.25 7.17 15.18
N ALA A 148 4.53 8.23 14.78
CA ALA A 148 4.63 9.55 15.41
C ALA A 148 4.12 9.56 16.87
N GLU A 149 3.02 8.88 17.17
CA GLU A 149 2.47 8.78 18.53
C GLU A 149 3.36 7.97 19.47
N ARG A 150 4.18 7.06 18.93
CA ARG A 150 5.13 6.20 19.67
C ARG A 150 6.57 6.72 19.66
N ASP A 151 6.84 7.86 19.01
CA ASP A 151 8.19 8.44 18.81
C ASP A 151 9.19 7.44 18.19
N LEU A 152 8.72 6.67 17.21
CA LEU A 152 9.53 5.64 16.55
C LEU A 152 10.29 6.25 15.35
N PRO A 153 11.62 6.04 15.25
CA PRO A 153 12.48 6.75 14.30
C PRO A 153 12.46 6.17 12.88
N GLN A 154 11.68 5.12 12.64
CA GLN A 154 11.66 4.36 11.40
C GLN A 154 11.29 5.24 10.19
N ARG A 155 12.01 5.06 9.08
CA ARG A 155 11.60 5.62 7.80
C ARG A 155 10.60 4.67 7.14
N LEU A 156 9.37 5.13 6.95
CA LEU A 156 8.32 4.38 6.27
C LEU A 156 8.06 4.95 4.88
N THR A 157 8.17 4.11 3.86
CA THR A 157 7.80 4.42 2.47
C THR A 157 6.78 3.43 1.97
N HIS A 158 5.83 3.90 1.16
CA HIS A 158 4.88 3.03 0.48
C HIS A 158 4.97 3.20 -1.03
N SER A 159 4.74 2.10 -1.74
CA SER A 159 4.68 2.12 -3.19
C SER A 159 3.70 1.09 -3.74
N VAL A 160 3.17 1.38 -4.92
CA VAL A 160 2.38 0.44 -5.72
C VAL A 160 3.10 0.16 -7.02
N LEU A 161 3.31 -1.11 -7.33
CA LEU A 161 3.82 -1.54 -8.63
C LEU A 161 2.65 -1.94 -9.52
N ASP A 162 2.46 -1.24 -10.63
CA ASP A 162 1.40 -1.52 -11.59
C ASP A 162 1.99 -1.85 -12.99
N PRO A 163 1.16 -2.19 -13.99
CA PRO A 163 1.63 -2.51 -15.32
C PRO A 163 2.29 -1.33 -16.05
N ALA A 164 1.93 -0.09 -15.75
CA ALA A 164 2.51 1.10 -16.37
C ALA A 164 3.79 1.58 -15.68
N GLY A 165 3.93 1.35 -14.38
CA GLY A 165 5.08 1.83 -13.62
C GLY A 165 5.01 1.54 -12.12
N LEU A 166 5.83 2.29 -11.37
CA LEU A 166 5.87 2.30 -9.91
C LEU A 166 5.33 3.64 -9.41
N TRP A 167 4.30 3.61 -8.58
CA TRP A 167 3.87 4.73 -7.77
C TRP A 167 4.61 4.71 -6.44
N LYS A 168 5.19 5.84 -6.03
CA LYS A 168 5.57 6.10 -4.64
C LYS A 168 4.63 7.16 -4.09
N TYR A 169 4.22 7.00 -2.85
CA TYR A 169 3.30 7.94 -2.24
C TYR A 169 3.62 8.22 -0.77
N ASP A 170 3.31 9.44 -0.36
CA ASP A 170 3.44 9.88 1.02
C ASP A 170 2.25 10.77 1.43
N VAL A 171 2.02 10.89 2.74
CA VAL A 171 0.93 11.69 3.30
C VAL A 171 1.45 12.70 4.31
N ASP A 172 0.90 13.92 4.24
CA ASP A 172 1.11 14.98 5.23
C ASP A 172 0.08 14.86 6.36
N LEU A 173 0.50 14.35 7.52
CA LEU A 173 -0.36 14.24 8.71
C LEU A 173 -0.81 15.58 9.28
N ALA A 174 -0.19 16.71 8.89
CA ALA A 174 -0.65 18.04 9.29
C ALA A 174 -1.85 18.51 8.45
N HIS A 175 -2.04 17.95 7.26
CA HIS A 175 -3.15 18.28 6.37
C HIS A 175 -4.48 17.84 6.98
N GLN A 176 -5.51 18.70 6.92
CA GLN A 176 -6.79 18.44 7.59
C GLN A 176 -7.44 17.13 7.15
N ALA A 177 -7.45 16.85 5.83
CA ALA A 177 -8.00 15.61 5.31
C ALA A 177 -7.30 14.35 5.87
N MET A 178 -5.98 14.38 6.07
CA MET A 178 -5.22 13.25 6.61
C MET A 178 -5.41 13.10 8.12
N LYS A 179 -5.65 14.20 8.84
CA LYS A 179 -6.07 14.15 10.25
C LYS A 179 -7.38 13.40 10.38
N ASP A 180 -8.34 13.66 9.50
CA ASP A 180 -9.66 13.03 9.52
C ASP A 180 -9.58 11.53 9.16
N ILE A 181 -8.77 11.17 8.16
CA ILE A 181 -8.56 9.77 7.71
C ILE A 181 -7.76 8.94 8.74
N SER A 182 -6.88 9.56 9.51
CA SER A 182 -6.01 8.86 10.46
C SER A 182 -6.60 8.74 11.87
N ILE A 183 -7.88 9.10 12.09
CA ILE A 183 -8.50 8.99 13.42
C ILE A 183 -8.59 7.52 13.82
N SER A 184 -7.76 7.08 14.75
CA SER A 184 -7.93 5.78 15.39
C SER A 184 -9.08 5.89 16.39
N ARG A 185 -10.25 5.32 16.06
CA ARG A 185 -11.27 5.08 17.10
C ARG A 185 -10.65 4.16 18.13
N LYS A 186 -10.68 4.54 19.41
CA LYS A 186 -10.39 3.59 20.49
C LYS A 186 -11.32 2.38 20.29
N PRO A 187 -10.81 1.14 20.37
CA PRO A 187 -11.69 -0.01 20.39
C PRO A 187 -12.72 0.22 21.49
N MET A 188 -14.00 0.10 21.13
CA MET A 188 -15.08 0.23 22.09
C MET A 188 -14.78 -0.70 23.25
N LYS A 189 -14.87 -0.20 24.48
CA LYS A 189 -14.75 -1.07 25.64
C LYS A 189 -15.91 -2.05 25.60
N ASP A 190 -15.64 -3.32 25.92
CA ASP A 190 -16.68 -4.33 26.06
C ASP A 190 -17.85 -3.78 26.90
N GLY A 191 -19.03 -3.64 26.28
CA GLY A 191 -20.24 -3.14 26.92
C GLY A 191 -20.68 -1.72 26.57
N GLU A 192 -19.89 -0.92 25.83
CA GLU A 192 -20.41 0.31 25.22
C GLU A 192 -21.37 -0.07 24.08
N ARG A 193 -22.61 0.43 24.12
CA ARG A 193 -23.56 0.34 22.99
C ARG A 193 -23.50 1.65 22.23
N VAL A 194 -23.13 1.59 20.95
CA VAL A 194 -23.38 2.67 19.99
C VAL A 194 -24.89 2.71 19.74
N SER A 195 -25.48 3.90 19.69
CA SER A 195 -26.91 4.00 19.32
C SER A 195 -27.12 3.54 17.87
N ASP A 196 -28.32 3.02 17.55
CA ASP A 196 -28.66 2.61 16.18
C ASP A 196 -28.52 3.79 15.18
N GLU A 197 -28.69 5.02 15.64
CA GLU A 197 -28.49 6.25 14.86
C GLU A 197 -27.01 6.55 14.58
N GLU A 198 -26.12 6.33 15.56
CA GLU A 198 -24.68 6.47 15.38
C GLU A 198 -24.05 5.35 14.53
N LEU A 199 -24.70 4.19 14.44
CA LEU A 199 -24.34 3.13 13.49
C LEU A 199 -24.71 3.48 12.05
N LEU A 200 -25.68 4.36 11.83
CA LEU A 200 -26.15 4.79 10.50
C LEU A 200 -25.40 6.00 9.94
N VAL A 201 -24.66 6.73 10.79
CA VAL A 201 -23.85 7.89 10.38
C VAL A 201 -22.41 7.44 10.20
N MET A 202 -21.91 7.46 8.95
CA MET A 202 -20.50 7.21 8.66
C MET A 202 -19.63 8.13 9.51
N SER A 203 -18.59 7.55 10.13
CA SER A 203 -17.63 8.33 10.88
C SER A 203 -16.95 9.39 9.99
N PRO A 204 -16.37 10.46 10.56
CA PRO A 204 -15.59 11.42 9.80
C PRO A 204 -14.45 10.75 9.00
N GLU A 205 -13.83 9.71 9.56
CA GLU A 205 -12.82 8.87 8.92
C GLU A 205 -13.39 8.17 7.69
N GLU A 206 -14.45 7.36 7.87
CA GLU A 206 -15.09 6.61 6.78
C GLU A 206 -15.61 7.56 5.71
N SER A 207 -16.16 8.72 6.11
CA SER A 207 -16.64 9.75 5.20
C SER A 207 -15.50 10.39 4.40
N ALA A 208 -14.36 10.68 5.02
CA ALA A 208 -13.20 11.24 4.34
C ALA A 208 -12.55 10.22 3.40
N GLN A 209 -12.36 8.98 3.85
CA GLN A 209 -11.82 7.89 3.04
C GLN A 209 -12.73 7.56 1.85
N PHE A 210 -14.06 7.55 2.06
CA PHE A 210 -15.03 7.32 1.00
C PHE A 210 -15.00 8.43 -0.05
N ARG A 211 -14.99 9.70 0.37
CA ARG A 211 -14.86 10.84 -0.56
C ARG A 211 -13.56 10.78 -1.36
N LEU A 212 -12.43 10.49 -0.70
CA LEU A 212 -11.15 10.29 -1.37
C LEU A 212 -11.26 9.16 -2.42
N GLY A 213 -11.89 8.04 -2.07
CA GLY A 213 -12.13 6.92 -2.98
C GLY A 213 -12.92 7.33 -4.24
N LEU A 214 -14.03 8.05 -4.05
CA LEU A 214 -14.84 8.54 -5.18
C LEU A 214 -14.04 9.49 -6.10
N GLU A 215 -13.29 10.43 -5.52
CA GLU A 215 -12.51 11.38 -6.30
C GLU A 215 -11.33 10.69 -7.02
N LEU A 216 -10.66 9.73 -6.39
CA LEU A 216 -9.62 8.93 -7.02
C LEU A 216 -10.17 8.11 -8.20
N VAL A 217 -11.34 7.49 -8.05
CA VAL A 217 -12.02 6.79 -9.17
C VAL A 217 -12.32 7.75 -10.31
N HIS A 218 -12.76 8.98 -10.01
CA HIS A 218 -12.97 10.00 -11.03
C HIS A 218 -11.65 10.38 -11.74
N GLN A 219 -10.56 10.63 -11.00
CA GLN A 219 -9.25 10.93 -11.60
C GLN A 219 -8.72 9.75 -12.43
N GLN A 220 -8.90 8.52 -11.95
CA GLN A 220 -8.52 7.29 -12.64
C GLN A 220 -9.26 7.18 -13.98
N GLY A 221 -10.58 7.45 -13.99
CA GLY A 221 -11.38 7.46 -15.21
C GLY A 221 -10.82 8.40 -16.28
N ARG A 222 -10.30 9.57 -15.88
CA ARG A 222 -9.68 10.54 -16.80
C ARG A 222 -8.45 9.99 -17.52
N PHE A 223 -7.77 8.97 -16.99
CA PHE A 223 -6.64 8.34 -17.70
C PHE A 223 -7.09 7.45 -18.86
N TYR A 224 -8.36 7.06 -18.89
CA TYR A 224 -8.90 6.07 -19.83
C TYR A 224 -9.82 6.68 -20.89
N GLU A 225 -10.34 7.91 -20.67
CA GLU A 225 -11.31 8.59 -21.54
C GLU A 225 -10.96 8.58 -23.04
N ASP A 226 -9.68 8.75 -23.40
CA ASP A 226 -9.25 8.86 -24.81
C ASP A 226 -8.59 7.58 -25.35
N GLY A 227 -8.49 6.51 -24.54
CA GLY A 227 -7.85 5.25 -24.95
C GLY A 227 -6.33 5.33 -25.22
N ILE A 228 -5.69 6.48 -24.98
CA ILE A 228 -4.25 6.71 -25.19
C ILE A 228 -3.43 6.44 -23.92
N GLY A 229 -4.09 6.45 -22.76
CA GLY A 229 -3.47 6.32 -21.44
C GLY A 229 -3.19 7.66 -20.78
N VAL A 230 -2.32 7.65 -19.76
CA VAL A 230 -1.98 8.87 -19.02
C VAL A 230 -1.09 9.79 -19.85
N THR A 231 -1.42 11.08 -19.90
CA THR A 231 -0.56 12.12 -20.47
C THR A 231 0.22 12.82 -19.35
N GLU A 232 1.37 13.41 -19.67
CA GLU A 232 2.17 14.18 -18.71
C GLU A 232 1.34 15.27 -18.04
N LYS A 233 0.55 16.03 -18.81
CA LYS A 233 -0.38 17.04 -18.29
C LYS A 233 -1.40 16.45 -17.31
N ARG A 234 -2.02 15.31 -17.63
CA ARG A 234 -2.99 14.65 -16.72
C ARG A 234 -2.32 14.15 -15.44
N LEU A 235 -1.09 13.64 -15.55
CA LEU A 235 -0.30 13.24 -14.39
C LEU A 235 -0.01 14.47 -13.51
N GLU A 236 0.53 15.55 -14.06
CA GLU A 236 0.80 16.79 -13.31
C GLU A 236 -0.45 17.40 -12.65
N GLU A 237 -1.60 17.32 -13.31
CA GLU A 237 -2.89 17.71 -12.73
C GLU A 237 -3.26 16.84 -11.53
N LEU A 238 -3.13 15.51 -11.64
CA LEU A 238 -3.35 14.57 -10.53
C LEU A 238 -2.41 14.88 -9.36
N LEU A 239 -1.11 15.03 -9.61
CA LEU A 239 -0.09 15.27 -8.58
C LEU A 239 -0.39 16.56 -7.80
N ARG A 240 -0.76 17.64 -8.50
CA ARG A 240 -1.13 18.92 -7.86
C ARG A 240 -2.43 18.81 -7.09
N TRP A 241 -3.45 18.17 -7.65
CA TRP A 241 -4.73 17.97 -6.99
C TRP A 241 -4.58 17.14 -5.70
N ALA A 242 -3.87 16.00 -5.76
CA ALA A 242 -3.68 15.10 -4.62
C ALA A 242 -2.98 15.82 -3.46
N LYS A 243 -1.94 16.60 -3.76
CA LYS A 243 -1.22 17.37 -2.75
C LYS A 243 -2.07 18.50 -2.16
N ALA A 244 -2.77 19.25 -3.00
CA ALA A 244 -3.52 20.45 -2.57
C ALA A 244 -4.83 20.11 -1.84
N GLN A 245 -5.55 19.08 -2.27
CA GLN A 245 -6.85 18.73 -1.71
C GLN A 245 -6.76 17.72 -0.58
N TRP A 246 -5.78 16.82 -0.66
CA TRP A 246 -5.70 15.67 0.24
C TRP A 246 -4.42 15.62 1.05
N GLY A 247 -3.42 16.46 0.77
CA GLY A 247 -2.11 16.36 1.44
C GLY A 247 -1.34 15.10 1.06
N VAL A 248 -1.65 14.50 -0.10
CA VAL A 248 -1.00 13.30 -0.60
C VAL A 248 0.04 13.68 -1.63
N SER A 249 1.30 13.33 -1.39
CA SER A 249 2.37 13.44 -2.37
C SER A 249 2.43 12.14 -3.17
N LEU A 250 2.36 12.25 -4.50
CA LEU A 250 2.47 11.12 -5.42
C LEU A 250 3.71 11.33 -6.31
N GLU A 251 4.37 10.25 -6.65
CA GLU A 251 5.45 10.18 -7.64
C GLU A 251 5.22 8.95 -8.50
N PHE A 252 5.32 9.09 -9.82
CA PHE A 252 5.16 7.99 -10.75
C PHE A 252 6.41 7.80 -11.60
N SER A 253 6.97 6.60 -11.55
CA SER A 253 8.11 6.17 -12.36
C SER A 253 7.63 5.15 -13.39
N PRO A 254 7.42 5.53 -14.66
CA PRO A 254 7.00 4.59 -15.69
C PRO A 254 8.06 3.50 -15.91
N HIS A 255 7.64 2.29 -16.28
CA HIS A 255 8.60 1.26 -16.69
C HIS A 255 9.37 1.76 -17.91
N THR A 256 10.68 1.89 -17.79
CA THR A 256 11.54 2.21 -18.93
C THR A 256 11.38 1.13 -19.99
N ARG A 257 11.13 1.52 -21.24
CA ARG A 257 11.03 0.60 -22.38
C ARG A 257 12.36 -0.15 -22.51
N GLN A 258 12.39 -1.40 -22.07
CA GLN A 258 13.38 -2.39 -22.52
C GLN A 258 12.93 -2.98 -23.85
#